data_AF-A0A3D3LHU5-F1
#
_entry.id   AF-A0A3D3LHU5-F1
#
_cell.length_a   1.000
_cell.length_b   1.000
_cell.length_c   1.000
_cell.angle_alpha   90.00
_cell.angle_beta   90.00
_cell.angle_gamma   90.00
#
_symmetry.space_group_name_H-M   'P 1'
#
loop_
_entity.id
_entity.type
_entity.pdbx_description
1 polymer ?
#
loop_
_entity_poly.entity_id
_entity_poly.type
_entity_poly.pdbx_seq_one_letter_code
_entity_poly.pdbx_strand_id
1 'polypeptide(L)'
;MAAQFTRREPKDRQDMMRMTREVIEWLGREQAGALGRGLHLATVGEALRQYIADFAPEKAGFAKLADFLQWVCAGTQYQVARLPGGVPAVAERAQPPADAELLPDLDETWLHSPEHYRSCLRAGLPIYRLPEMEALRLAGAFLLTEKPAPLELGPLIEMVSARHADELSLESVKRALLCFHSAGFFLRDPEGAPLAEQRLSLKPELQETGDLVEPVRKAVLSKLASMLGRVDDAVFEEMLARPS
;
A
#
# COMPACT_ATOMS: atom_id res chain seq x y z
N MET A 1 5.26 6.94 -39.20
CA MET A 1 4.70 5.59 -38.92
C MET A 1 4.61 5.47 -37.40
N ALA A 2 3.40 5.52 -36.84
CA ALA A 2 3.22 5.37 -35.40
C ALA A 2 3.66 3.95 -35.01
N ALA A 3 4.68 3.83 -34.16
CA ALA A 3 5.04 2.56 -33.57
C ALA A 3 3.80 2.03 -32.85
N GLN A 4 3.30 0.88 -33.25
CA GLN A 4 2.11 0.26 -32.70
C GLN A 4 2.47 -0.24 -31.30
N PHE A 5 2.41 0.64 -30.30
CA PHE A 5 2.63 0.29 -28.91
C PHE A 5 1.52 -0.69 -28.50
N THR A 6 1.88 -1.97 -28.43
CA THR A 6 0.96 -3.04 -28.07
C THR A 6 0.87 -3.10 -26.55
N ARG A 7 -0.34 -3.27 -26.01
CA ARG A 7 -0.56 -3.44 -24.57
C ARG A 7 0.21 -4.67 -24.08
N ARG A 8 1.01 -4.52 -23.03
CA ARG A 8 1.87 -5.57 -22.46
C ARG A 8 1.55 -5.81 -21.00
N GLU A 9 1.72 -7.04 -20.54
CA GLU A 9 1.60 -7.42 -19.14
C GLU A 9 2.98 -7.38 -18.46
N PRO A 10 3.14 -6.62 -17.36
CA PRO A 10 4.41 -6.58 -16.64
C PRO A 10 4.63 -7.88 -15.87
N LYS A 11 5.82 -8.47 -15.98
CA LYS A 11 6.18 -9.71 -15.26
C LYS A 11 6.38 -9.48 -13.76
N ASP A 12 6.87 -8.31 -13.40
CA ASP A 12 7.19 -7.92 -12.03
C ASP A 12 7.21 -6.38 -11.91
N ARG A 13 7.53 -5.89 -10.70
CA ARG A 13 7.67 -4.46 -10.40
C ARG A 13 8.71 -3.77 -11.29
N GLN A 14 9.85 -4.39 -11.53
CA GLN A 14 10.93 -3.78 -12.32
C GLN A 14 10.54 -3.66 -13.80
N ASP A 15 9.82 -4.65 -14.32
CA ASP A 15 9.24 -4.61 -15.66
C ASP A 15 8.21 -3.49 -15.78
N MET A 16 7.31 -3.35 -14.79
CA MET A 16 6.36 -2.23 -14.76
C MET A 16 7.06 -0.86 -14.78
N MET A 17 8.13 -0.69 -13.99
CA MET A 17 8.92 0.54 -13.97
C MET A 17 9.60 0.80 -15.32
N ARG A 18 10.22 -0.21 -15.92
CA ARG A 18 10.84 -0.12 -17.25
C ARG A 18 9.82 0.26 -18.32
N MET A 19 8.69 -0.45 -18.38
CA MET A 19 7.60 -0.16 -19.32
C MET A 19 7.04 1.24 -19.13
N THR A 20 6.97 1.73 -17.89
CA THR A 20 6.55 3.11 -17.60
C THR A 20 7.54 4.11 -18.20
N ARG A 21 8.85 3.90 -18.06
CA ARG A 21 9.88 4.76 -18.71
C ARG A 21 9.72 4.79 -20.22
N GLU A 22 9.52 3.63 -20.84
CA GLU A 22 9.31 3.53 -22.30
C GLU A 22 8.07 4.33 -22.75
N VAL A 23 6.97 4.29 -21.98
CA VAL A 23 5.76 5.07 -22.27
C VAL A 23 6.04 6.57 -22.13
N ILE A 24 6.74 6.99 -21.08
CA ILE A 24 7.08 8.41 -20.86
C ILE A 24 8.00 8.93 -21.97
N GLU A 25 9.01 8.17 -22.38
CA GLU A 25 9.90 8.52 -23.51
C GLU A 25 9.15 8.57 -24.84
N TRP A 26 8.17 7.68 -25.05
CA TRP A 26 7.31 7.73 -26.21
C TRP A 26 6.42 8.98 -26.20
N LEU A 27 5.78 9.29 -25.07
CA LEU A 27 5.04 10.56 -24.88
C LEU A 27 5.95 11.77 -25.12
N GLY A 28 7.21 11.68 -24.66
CA GLY A 28 8.34 12.54 -24.97
C GLY A 28 8.44 12.95 -26.43
N ARG A 29 8.50 11.94 -27.29
CA ARG A 29 8.72 12.10 -28.73
C ARG A 29 7.46 12.54 -29.47
N GLU A 30 6.31 11.98 -29.14
CA GLU A 30 5.04 12.28 -29.81
C GLU A 30 4.43 13.62 -29.37
N GLN A 31 4.67 14.03 -28.11
CA GLN A 31 4.10 15.22 -27.50
C GLN A 31 5.17 16.19 -26.96
N ALA A 32 6.33 16.29 -27.62
CA ALA A 32 7.45 17.12 -27.19
C ALA A 32 7.01 18.57 -26.81
N GLY A 33 6.14 19.18 -27.61
CA GLY A 33 5.60 20.52 -27.32
C GLY A 33 4.67 20.60 -26.11
N ALA A 34 4.01 19.49 -25.73
CA ALA A 34 3.13 19.44 -24.55
C ALA A 34 3.92 19.21 -23.26
N LEU A 35 5.01 18.43 -23.30
CA LEU A 35 5.87 18.21 -22.12
C LEU A 35 6.64 19.46 -21.70
N GLY A 36 7.03 20.32 -22.65
CA GLY A 36 7.54 21.66 -22.34
C GLY A 36 6.53 22.57 -21.61
N ARG A 37 5.23 22.23 -21.65
CA ARG A 37 4.16 22.89 -20.88
C ARG A 37 3.70 22.07 -19.66
N GLY A 38 4.24 20.87 -19.49
CA GLY A 38 3.82 19.88 -18.52
C GLY A 38 2.64 19.04 -19.00
N LEU A 39 2.85 17.73 -19.08
CA LEU A 39 1.81 16.76 -19.38
C LEU A 39 1.12 16.31 -18.09
N HIS A 40 -0.16 16.61 -17.95
CA HIS A 40 -0.93 16.32 -16.74
C HIS A 40 -0.89 14.83 -16.39
N LEU A 41 -0.80 14.51 -15.09
CA LEU A 41 -0.76 13.12 -14.61
C LEU A 41 -1.98 12.29 -15.01
N ALA A 42 -3.14 12.92 -15.24
CA ALA A 42 -4.33 12.22 -15.75
C ALA A 42 -4.05 11.61 -17.14
N THR A 43 -3.47 12.41 -18.05
CA THR A 43 -3.10 11.98 -19.41
C THR A 43 -1.98 10.94 -19.37
N VAL A 44 -0.96 11.14 -18.53
CA VAL A 44 0.10 10.14 -18.34
C VAL A 44 -0.48 8.82 -17.82
N GLY A 45 -1.36 8.89 -16.82
CA GLY A 45 -2.00 7.71 -16.24
C GLY A 45 -2.91 6.97 -17.22
N GLU A 46 -3.59 7.68 -18.12
CA GLU A 46 -4.37 7.08 -19.21
C GLU A 46 -3.47 6.33 -20.19
N ALA A 47 -2.39 6.95 -20.65
CA ALA A 47 -1.41 6.29 -21.52
C ALA A 47 -0.83 5.03 -20.84
N LEU A 48 -0.47 5.11 -19.56
CA LEU A 48 0.03 3.94 -18.82
C LEU A 48 -0.99 2.81 -18.77
N ARG A 49 -2.27 3.09 -18.48
CA ARG A 49 -3.33 2.06 -18.46
C ARG A 49 -3.63 1.46 -19.84
N GLN A 50 -3.45 2.25 -20.90
CA GLN A 50 -3.60 1.78 -22.28
C GLN A 50 -2.49 0.79 -22.66
N TYR A 51 -1.25 1.05 -22.24
CA TYR A 51 -0.07 0.30 -22.68
C TYR A 51 0.42 -0.78 -21.70
N ILE A 52 0.07 -0.67 -20.43
CA ILE A 52 0.45 -1.60 -19.37
C ILE A 52 -0.82 -2.25 -18.84
N ALA A 53 -0.94 -3.57 -19.01
CA ALA A 53 -2.06 -4.34 -18.52
C ALA A 53 -2.15 -4.23 -16.99
N ASP A 54 -3.37 -4.02 -16.50
CA ASP A 54 -3.72 -3.85 -15.09
C ASP A 54 -2.77 -2.92 -14.31
N PHE A 55 -2.34 -1.84 -14.97
CA PHE A 55 -1.50 -0.82 -14.36
C PHE A 55 -2.17 -0.20 -13.14
N ALA A 56 -1.45 -0.26 -12.03
CA ALA A 56 -1.80 0.36 -10.77
C ALA A 56 -0.49 0.67 -10.03
N PRO A 57 -0.19 1.94 -9.68
CA PRO A 57 1.01 2.30 -8.92
C PRO A 57 1.19 1.50 -7.64
N GLU A 58 0.09 1.09 -7.02
CA GLU A 58 0.04 0.32 -5.78
C GLU A 58 0.72 -1.05 -5.95
N LYS A 59 0.62 -1.66 -7.13
CA LYS A 59 1.32 -2.92 -7.45
C LYS A 59 2.85 -2.77 -7.47
N ALA A 60 3.35 -1.53 -7.58
CA ALA A 60 4.78 -1.22 -7.52
C ALA A 60 5.21 -0.60 -6.18
N GLY A 61 4.31 -0.54 -5.19
CA GLY A 61 4.56 0.03 -3.87
C GLY A 61 4.17 1.50 -3.71
N PHE A 62 3.46 2.12 -4.65
CA PHE A 62 3.18 3.55 -4.59
C PHE A 62 1.69 3.82 -4.45
N ALA A 63 1.28 4.51 -3.39
CA ALA A 63 -0.13 4.87 -3.19
C ALA A 63 -0.63 5.96 -4.15
N LYS A 64 0.28 6.71 -4.79
CA LYS A 64 -0.04 7.81 -5.70
C LYS A 64 0.78 7.68 -6.97
N LEU A 65 0.15 8.02 -8.09
CA LEU A 65 0.82 8.08 -9.39
C LEU A 65 1.96 9.11 -9.40
N ALA A 66 1.81 10.24 -8.70
CA ALA A 66 2.86 11.26 -8.62
C ALA A 66 4.14 10.71 -8.00
N ASP A 67 4.04 10.04 -6.86
CA ASP A 67 5.19 9.45 -6.17
C ASP A 67 5.85 8.37 -7.04
N PHE A 68 5.03 7.51 -7.68
CA PHE A 68 5.53 6.51 -8.62
C PHE A 68 6.32 7.15 -9.78
N LEU A 69 5.82 8.24 -10.35
CA LEU A 69 6.50 8.95 -11.44
C LEU A 69 7.75 9.70 -10.95
N GLN A 70 7.74 10.30 -9.75
CA GLN A 70 8.95 10.91 -9.16
C GLN A 70 10.06 9.87 -8.99
N TRP A 71 9.72 8.64 -8.60
CA TRP A 71 10.66 7.51 -8.55
C TRP A 71 11.12 7.06 -9.94
N VAL A 72 10.17 6.77 -10.83
CA VAL A 72 10.48 6.20 -12.16
C VAL A 72 11.29 7.16 -13.02
N CYS A 73 10.98 8.46 -12.95
CA CYS A 73 11.65 9.51 -13.68
C CYS A 73 12.97 9.95 -13.03
N ALA A 74 13.31 9.47 -11.83
CA ALA A 74 14.52 9.87 -11.13
C ALA A 74 15.77 9.69 -12.01
N GLY A 75 16.58 10.75 -12.13
CA GLY A 75 17.77 10.75 -12.98
C GLY A 75 17.54 10.64 -14.50
N THR A 76 16.29 10.67 -14.98
CA THR A 76 15.96 10.69 -16.42
C THR A 76 15.82 12.13 -16.93
N GLN A 77 15.60 12.31 -18.24
CA GLN A 77 15.31 13.64 -18.83
C GLN A 77 13.96 14.24 -18.41
N TYR A 78 13.10 13.46 -17.75
CA TYR A 78 11.77 13.88 -17.29
C TYR A 78 11.74 13.99 -15.77
N GLN A 79 10.83 14.80 -15.25
CA GLN A 79 10.56 14.97 -13.83
C GLN A 79 9.08 15.23 -13.58
N VAL A 80 8.65 15.12 -12.32
CA VAL A 80 7.30 15.56 -11.92
C VAL A 80 7.38 16.98 -11.40
N ALA A 81 6.45 17.82 -11.81
CA ALA A 81 6.28 19.18 -11.33
C ALA A 81 4.82 19.45 -10.98
N ARG A 82 4.56 20.48 -10.19
CA ARG A 82 3.21 21.04 -10.00
C ARG A 82 3.11 22.31 -10.82
N LEU A 83 2.21 22.30 -11.79
CA LEU A 83 1.85 23.46 -12.58
C LEU A 83 1.14 24.51 -11.70
N PRO A 84 1.07 25.77 -12.16
CA PRO A 84 0.26 26.79 -11.51
C PRO A 84 -1.16 26.28 -11.21
N GLY A 85 -1.63 26.49 -9.99
CA GLY A 85 -2.88 25.90 -9.49
C GLY A 85 -2.74 24.52 -8.83
N GLY A 86 -1.51 24.00 -8.70
CA GLY A 86 -1.19 22.79 -7.93
C GLY A 86 -1.42 21.47 -8.69
N VAL A 87 -1.62 21.53 -10.00
CA VAL A 87 -1.89 20.35 -10.83
C VAL A 87 -0.58 19.61 -11.11
N PRO A 88 -0.43 18.34 -10.71
CA PRO A 88 0.79 17.60 -10.98
C PRO A 88 0.88 17.21 -12.46
N ALA A 89 2.07 17.35 -13.04
CA ALA A 89 2.40 17.03 -14.41
C ALA A 89 3.79 16.40 -14.53
N VAL A 90 4.02 15.64 -15.60
CA VAL A 90 5.37 15.27 -16.05
C VAL A 90 5.89 16.36 -16.97
N ALA A 91 7.14 16.77 -16.80
CA ALA A 91 7.78 17.81 -17.58
C ALA A 91 9.21 17.41 -17.95
N GLU A 92 9.79 18.07 -18.96
CA GLU A 92 11.21 17.96 -19.25
C GLU A 92 12.05 18.67 -18.18
N ARG A 93 13.17 18.06 -17.79
CA ARG A 93 14.11 18.66 -16.83
C ARG A 93 14.87 19.83 -17.41
N ALA A 94 15.24 19.75 -18.69
CA ALA A 94 16.03 20.78 -19.36
C ALA A 94 15.25 22.08 -19.56
N GLN A 95 13.93 21.98 -19.70
CA GLN A 95 13.04 23.11 -19.93
C GLN A 95 11.70 22.91 -19.19
N PRO A 96 11.68 23.10 -17.87
CA PRO A 96 10.45 23.00 -17.11
C PRO A 96 9.48 24.15 -17.46
N PRO A 97 8.16 23.95 -17.28
CA PRO A 97 7.17 25.00 -17.46
C PRO A 97 7.46 26.20 -16.55
N ALA A 98 7.22 27.41 -17.07
CA ALA A 98 7.34 28.63 -16.28
C ALA A 98 6.40 28.56 -15.05
N ASP A 99 6.91 29.01 -13.90
CA ASP A 99 6.19 29.06 -12.62
C ASP A 99 5.73 27.72 -12.05
N ALA A 100 6.25 26.59 -12.56
CA ALA A 100 6.00 25.28 -11.98
C ALA A 100 6.90 25.02 -10.75
N GLU A 101 6.32 24.42 -9.71
CA GLU A 101 7.07 23.88 -8.57
C GLU A 101 7.64 22.51 -8.96
N LEU A 102 8.97 22.38 -9.02
CA LEU A 102 9.61 21.10 -9.32
C LEU A 102 9.57 20.20 -8.09
N LEU A 103 9.06 18.98 -8.24
CA LEU A 103 9.07 18.00 -7.16
C LEU A 103 10.40 17.24 -7.17
N PRO A 104 10.95 16.90 -5.99
CA PRO A 104 12.21 16.19 -5.91
C PRO A 104 12.08 14.76 -6.44
N ASP A 105 13.19 14.21 -6.90
CA ASP A 105 13.28 12.77 -7.15
C ASP A 105 13.12 12.02 -5.83
N LEU A 106 12.44 10.87 -5.87
CA LEU A 106 12.36 9.97 -4.73
C LEU A 106 13.52 8.98 -4.77
N ASP A 107 14.05 8.64 -3.60
CA ASP A 107 15.18 7.75 -3.42
C ASP A 107 14.89 6.63 -2.41
N GLU A 108 15.85 5.72 -2.24
CA GLU A 108 15.73 4.57 -1.35
C GLU A 108 15.38 4.96 0.09
N THR A 109 15.77 6.17 0.55
CA THR A 109 15.44 6.63 1.92
C THR A 109 13.96 6.95 2.06
N TRP A 110 13.34 7.51 1.02
CA TRP A 110 11.90 7.71 0.98
C TRP A 110 11.15 6.38 0.86
N LEU A 111 11.63 5.49 -0.02
CA LEU A 111 11.02 4.18 -0.27
C LEU A 111 11.02 3.33 1.01
N HIS A 112 12.13 3.37 1.75
CA HIS A 112 12.29 2.70 3.03
C HIS A 112 12.08 3.68 4.18
N SER A 113 10.85 4.17 4.30
CA SER A 113 10.38 4.95 5.45
C SER A 113 9.17 4.28 6.14
N PRO A 114 9.01 4.43 7.46
CA PRO A 114 7.85 3.90 8.18
C PRO A 114 6.52 4.41 7.60
N GLU A 115 6.47 5.67 7.17
CA GLU A 115 5.30 6.29 6.58
C GLU A 115 4.93 5.64 5.23
N HIS A 116 5.93 5.37 4.39
CA HIS A 116 5.72 4.72 3.11
C HIS A 116 5.25 3.27 3.29
N TYR A 117 5.83 2.52 4.24
CA TYR A 117 5.37 1.16 4.54
C TYR A 117 3.92 1.16 5.02
N ARG A 118 3.53 2.07 5.92
CA ARG A 118 2.13 2.20 6.36
C ARG A 118 1.20 2.53 5.20
N SER A 119 1.65 3.35 4.25
CA SER A 119 0.91 3.65 3.02
C SER A 119 0.69 2.37 2.19
N CYS A 120 1.74 1.58 1.95
CA CYS A 120 1.67 0.30 1.25
C CYS A 120 0.71 -0.69 1.93
N LEU A 121 0.78 -0.79 3.26
CA LEU A 121 -0.09 -1.65 4.05
C LEU A 121 -1.57 -1.28 3.94
N ARG A 122 -1.88 0.01 3.74
CA ARG A 122 -3.24 0.51 3.54
C ARG A 122 -3.74 0.39 2.10
N ALA A 123 -2.83 0.21 1.13
CA ALA A 123 -3.15 0.11 -0.30
C ALA A 123 -3.47 -1.33 -0.71
N GLY A 124 -4.56 -1.53 -1.45
CA GLY A 124 -4.98 -2.86 -1.91
C GLY A 124 -5.35 -3.84 -0.79
N LEU A 125 -5.92 -4.98 -1.17
CA LEU A 125 -6.26 -6.06 -0.25
C LEU A 125 -5.07 -7.02 -0.06
N PRO A 126 -4.86 -7.59 1.15
CA PRO A 126 -5.57 -7.28 2.40
C PRO A 126 -5.11 -5.95 3.01
N ILE A 127 -6.01 -5.17 3.63
CA ILE A 127 -5.68 -3.86 4.21
C ILE A 127 -5.20 -4.03 5.65
N TYR A 128 -4.02 -3.51 5.99
CA TYR A 128 -3.52 -3.46 7.37
C TYR A 128 -3.50 -2.02 7.88
N ARG A 129 -4.24 -1.78 8.96
CA ARG A 129 -4.17 -0.55 9.76
C ARG A 129 -3.67 -0.94 11.15
N LEU A 130 -2.35 -0.96 11.29
CA LEU A 130 -1.69 -1.46 12.50
C LEU A 130 -2.08 -0.59 13.71
N PRO A 131 -2.58 -1.19 14.81
CA PRO A 131 -2.70 -0.51 16.09
C PRO A 131 -1.36 -0.49 16.84
N GLU A 132 -1.36 -0.02 18.08
CA GLU A 132 -0.26 -0.25 19.01
C GLU A 132 0.01 -1.76 19.17
N MET A 133 1.29 -2.13 19.38
CA MET A 133 1.64 -3.53 19.56
C MET A 133 0.97 -4.19 20.76
N GLU A 134 0.74 -3.41 21.81
CA GLU A 134 0.04 -3.88 23.01
C GLU A 134 -1.41 -4.28 22.70
N ALA A 135 -2.08 -3.57 21.80
CA ALA A 135 -3.44 -3.93 21.37
C ALA A 135 -3.47 -5.26 20.63
N LEU A 136 -2.49 -5.53 19.76
CA LEU A 136 -2.35 -6.85 19.11
C LEU A 136 -2.07 -7.94 20.15
N ARG A 137 -1.16 -7.68 21.10
CA ARG A 137 -0.78 -8.65 22.12
C ARG A 137 -1.97 -9.05 23.00
N LEU A 138 -2.68 -8.06 23.56
CA LEU A 138 -3.81 -8.28 24.46
C LEU A 138 -5.02 -8.88 23.75
N ALA A 139 -5.40 -8.35 22.58
CA ALA A 139 -6.49 -8.92 21.80
C ALA A 139 -6.16 -10.35 21.32
N GLY A 140 -4.91 -10.61 20.96
CA GLY A 140 -4.45 -11.94 20.57
C GLY A 140 -4.50 -12.93 21.73
N ALA A 141 -3.97 -12.53 22.90
CA ALA A 141 -4.03 -13.34 24.12
C ALA A 141 -5.47 -13.66 24.54
N PHE A 142 -6.40 -12.69 24.40
CA PHE A 142 -7.82 -12.91 24.62
C PHE A 142 -8.37 -14.04 23.72
N LEU A 143 -8.11 -13.97 22.40
CA LEU A 143 -8.61 -14.97 21.45
C LEU A 143 -8.07 -16.39 21.74
N LEU A 144 -6.81 -16.49 22.17
CA LEU A 144 -6.18 -17.76 22.53
C LEU A 144 -6.70 -18.34 23.86
N THR A 145 -7.00 -17.47 24.83
CA THR A 145 -7.39 -17.88 26.18
C THR A 145 -8.89 -18.19 26.26
N GLU A 146 -9.72 -17.25 25.82
CA GLU A 146 -11.18 -17.34 25.95
C GLU A 146 -11.82 -18.22 24.87
N LYS A 147 -11.14 -18.39 23.73
CA LYS A 147 -11.59 -19.19 22.58
C LYS A 147 -13.08 -18.99 22.26
N PRO A 148 -13.50 -17.73 21.98
CA PRO A 148 -14.90 -17.42 21.85
C PRO A 148 -15.56 -18.22 20.71
N ALA A 149 -16.78 -18.69 20.94
CA ALA A 149 -17.59 -19.36 19.92
C ALA A 149 -17.85 -18.42 18.72
N PRO A 150 -18.11 -18.92 17.50
CA PRO A 150 -18.25 -18.08 16.31
C PRO A 150 -19.22 -16.91 16.50
N LEU A 151 -18.73 -15.68 16.31
CA LEU A 151 -19.48 -14.45 16.56
C LEU A 151 -19.15 -13.36 15.54
N GLU A 152 -20.06 -12.42 15.35
CA GLU A 152 -19.83 -11.24 14.51
C GLU A 152 -18.73 -10.35 15.10
N LEU A 153 -18.11 -9.53 14.24
CA LEU A 153 -17.02 -8.65 14.64
C LEU A 153 -17.42 -7.63 15.72
N GLY A 154 -18.64 -7.09 15.67
CA GLY A 154 -19.13 -6.10 16.64
C GLY A 154 -19.13 -6.64 18.08
N PRO A 155 -19.86 -7.74 18.34
CA PRO A 155 -19.83 -8.42 19.63
C PRO A 155 -18.42 -8.84 20.07
N LEU A 156 -17.56 -9.27 19.15
CA LEU A 156 -16.18 -9.62 19.50
C LEU A 156 -15.39 -8.39 19.97
N ILE A 157 -15.53 -7.25 19.29
CA ILE A 157 -14.93 -5.98 19.72
C ILE A 157 -15.40 -5.65 21.15
N GLU A 158 -16.71 -5.73 21.41
CA GLU A 158 -17.28 -5.44 22.73
C GLU A 158 -16.70 -6.35 23.83
N MET A 159 -16.58 -7.65 23.56
CA MET A 159 -16.02 -8.61 24.51
C MET A 159 -14.54 -8.31 24.83
N VAL A 160 -13.71 -8.07 23.82
CA VAL A 160 -12.29 -7.74 24.04
C VAL A 160 -12.15 -6.40 24.75
N SER A 161 -12.92 -5.38 24.34
CA SER A 161 -12.91 -4.06 24.96
C SER A 161 -13.36 -4.10 26.42
N ALA A 162 -14.39 -4.87 26.75
CA ALA A 162 -14.85 -5.03 28.14
C ALA A 162 -13.78 -5.70 29.02
N ARG A 163 -13.02 -6.66 28.47
CA ARG A 163 -11.96 -7.37 29.20
C ARG A 163 -10.73 -6.52 29.49
N HIS A 164 -10.47 -5.52 28.64
CA HIS A 164 -9.28 -4.66 28.65
C HIS A 164 -9.64 -3.17 28.70
N ALA A 165 -10.73 -2.80 29.36
CA ALA A 165 -11.29 -1.44 29.33
C ALA A 165 -10.32 -0.36 29.87
N ASP A 166 -9.45 -0.74 30.80
CA ASP A 166 -8.45 0.17 31.40
C ASP A 166 -7.14 0.23 30.60
N GLU A 167 -6.96 -0.66 29.63
CA GLU A 167 -5.70 -0.85 28.89
C GLU A 167 -5.82 -0.41 27.42
N LEU A 168 -6.99 -0.62 26.81
CA LEU A 168 -7.19 -0.45 25.38
C LEU A 168 -8.39 0.43 25.08
N SER A 169 -8.22 1.32 24.10
CA SER A 169 -9.35 2.00 23.48
C SER A 169 -10.16 1.04 22.61
N LEU A 170 -11.46 1.32 22.45
CA LEU A 170 -12.34 0.63 21.49
C LEU A 170 -11.75 0.63 20.07
N GLU A 171 -11.08 1.72 19.71
CA GLU A 171 -10.49 1.92 18.39
C GLU A 171 -9.26 1.04 18.18
N SER A 172 -8.39 0.92 19.19
CA SER A 172 -7.24 0.01 19.19
C SER A 172 -7.68 -1.45 19.10
N VAL A 173 -8.71 -1.86 19.86
CA VAL A 173 -9.29 -3.22 19.79
C VAL A 173 -9.85 -3.51 18.39
N LYS A 174 -10.63 -2.59 17.84
CA LYS A 174 -11.18 -2.71 16.48
C LYS A 174 -10.07 -2.87 15.44
N ARG A 175 -9.02 -2.05 15.51
CA ARG A 175 -7.87 -2.13 14.60
C ARG A 175 -7.13 -3.48 14.75
N ALA A 176 -6.94 -3.96 15.98
CA ALA A 176 -6.29 -5.25 16.23
C ALA A 176 -7.06 -6.42 15.61
N LEU A 177 -8.38 -6.50 15.87
CA LEU A 177 -9.24 -7.55 15.33
C LEU A 177 -9.34 -7.49 13.80
N LEU A 178 -9.39 -6.29 13.21
CA LEU A 178 -9.33 -6.12 11.76
C LEU A 178 -7.97 -6.55 11.18
N CYS A 179 -6.86 -6.32 11.89
CA CYS A 179 -5.56 -6.84 11.46
C CYS A 179 -5.52 -8.37 11.45
N PHE A 180 -6.06 -9.04 12.48
CA PHE A 180 -6.20 -10.50 12.49
C PHE A 180 -7.10 -11.00 11.35
N HIS A 181 -8.19 -10.28 11.07
CA HIS A 181 -9.06 -10.60 9.94
C HIS A 181 -8.32 -10.50 8.60
N SER A 182 -7.58 -9.41 8.39
CA SER A 182 -6.75 -9.20 7.19
C SER A 182 -5.63 -10.23 7.05
N ALA A 183 -5.05 -10.67 8.17
CA ALA A 183 -4.07 -11.77 8.21
C ALA A 183 -4.70 -13.16 8.01
N GLY A 184 -6.03 -13.26 7.87
CA GLY A 184 -6.72 -14.51 7.58
C GLY A 184 -6.81 -15.46 8.77
N PHE A 185 -6.85 -14.93 10.00
CA PHE A 185 -6.80 -15.74 11.22
C PHE A 185 -8.13 -16.37 11.60
N PHE A 186 -9.23 -15.88 11.04
CA PHE A 186 -10.57 -16.38 11.34
C PHE A 186 -11.06 -17.33 10.25
N LEU A 187 -11.69 -18.42 10.68
CA LEU A 187 -12.71 -19.09 9.88
C LEU A 187 -13.93 -18.16 9.81
N ARG A 188 -14.58 -18.13 8.65
CA ARG A 188 -15.65 -17.19 8.32
C ARG A 188 -16.88 -17.97 7.90
N ASP A 189 -18.02 -17.66 8.50
CA ASP A 189 -19.29 -18.30 8.19
C ASP A 189 -20.40 -17.23 8.03
N PRO A 190 -21.00 -17.07 6.84
CA PRO A 190 -20.64 -17.70 5.57
C PRO A 190 -19.38 -17.07 4.94
N GLU A 191 -18.59 -17.86 4.22
CA GLU A 191 -17.43 -17.37 3.49
C GLU A 191 -17.86 -16.50 2.28
N GLY A 192 -17.13 -15.41 2.02
CA GLY A 192 -17.37 -14.52 0.88
C GLY A 192 -18.49 -13.49 1.06
N ALA A 193 -19.30 -13.60 2.12
CA ALA A 193 -20.28 -12.57 2.48
C ALA A 193 -19.60 -11.27 2.98
N PRO A 194 -20.31 -10.13 3.02
CA PRO A 194 -19.80 -8.93 3.69
C PRO A 194 -19.39 -9.20 5.14
N LEU A 195 -18.31 -8.56 5.61
CA LEU A 195 -17.77 -8.78 6.97
C LEU A 195 -18.81 -8.60 8.09
N ALA A 196 -19.78 -7.71 7.90
CA ALA A 196 -20.86 -7.47 8.86
C ALA A 196 -21.78 -8.68 9.06
N GLU A 197 -21.83 -9.60 8.08
CA GLU A 197 -22.67 -10.80 8.09
C GLU A 197 -21.87 -12.05 8.46
N GLN A 198 -20.54 -11.93 8.60
CA GLN A 198 -19.66 -13.06 8.89
C GLN A 198 -19.54 -13.29 10.39
N ARG A 199 -19.71 -14.55 10.79
CA ARG A 199 -19.28 -15.05 12.09
C ARG A 199 -17.82 -15.49 12.01
N LEU A 200 -17.05 -15.06 12.99
CA LEU A 200 -15.60 -15.22 13.06
C LEU A 200 -15.26 -16.16 14.21
N SER A 201 -14.41 -17.14 13.94
CA SER A 201 -13.79 -17.98 14.97
C SER A 201 -12.32 -18.21 14.64
N LEU A 202 -11.45 -18.17 15.65
CA LEU A 202 -10.01 -18.36 15.44
C LEU A 202 -9.73 -19.74 14.85
N LYS A 203 -8.92 -19.79 13.80
CA LYS A 203 -8.52 -21.03 13.14
C LYS A 203 -7.84 -22.00 14.12
N PRO A 204 -8.17 -23.31 14.08
CA PRO A 204 -7.59 -24.30 15.00
C PRO A 204 -6.06 -24.28 15.03
N GLU A 205 -5.40 -24.17 13.87
CA GLU A 205 -3.94 -24.12 13.76
C GLU A 205 -3.32 -22.89 14.45
N LEU A 206 -4.08 -21.82 14.64
CA LEU A 206 -3.65 -20.64 15.39
C LEU A 206 -3.97 -20.75 16.88
N GLN A 207 -4.95 -21.54 17.29
CA GLN A 207 -5.26 -21.75 18.71
C GLN A 207 -4.14 -22.48 19.47
N GLU A 208 -3.31 -23.24 18.74
CA GLU A 208 -2.15 -23.94 19.29
C GLU A 208 -0.91 -23.03 19.35
N THR A 209 -0.97 -21.84 18.76
CA THR A 209 0.12 -20.87 18.87
C THR A 209 0.11 -20.21 20.25
N GLY A 210 1.29 -19.96 20.81
CA GLY A 210 1.42 -19.22 22.07
C GLY A 210 1.22 -17.71 21.93
N ASP A 211 1.25 -17.19 20.70
CA ASP A 211 1.17 -15.76 20.38
C ASP A 211 0.71 -15.55 18.93
N LEU A 212 -0.18 -14.58 18.72
CA LEU A 212 -0.70 -14.18 17.42
C LEU A 212 0.05 -13.00 16.80
N VAL A 213 0.94 -12.33 17.53
CA VAL A 213 1.70 -11.18 17.01
C VAL A 213 2.67 -11.61 15.90
N GLU A 214 3.44 -12.67 16.11
CA GLU A 214 4.43 -13.13 15.13
C GLU A 214 3.78 -13.55 13.78
N PRO A 215 2.66 -14.30 13.77
CA PRO A 215 1.87 -14.50 12.54
C PRO A 215 1.44 -13.19 11.85
N VAL A 216 1.06 -12.14 12.60
CA VAL A 216 0.72 -10.83 12.00
C VAL A 216 1.94 -10.20 11.36
N ARG A 217 3.09 -10.19 12.06
CA ARG A 217 4.34 -9.63 11.53
C ARG A 217 4.72 -10.29 10.21
N LYS A 218 4.63 -11.62 10.12
CA LYS A 218 4.88 -12.36 8.87
C LYS A 218 3.94 -11.97 7.75
N ALA A 219 2.64 -11.81 8.03
CA ALA A 219 1.67 -11.41 7.02
C ALA A 219 1.91 -9.98 6.50
N VAL A 220 2.23 -9.05 7.40
CA VAL A 220 2.56 -7.66 7.08
C VAL A 220 3.85 -7.59 6.25
N LEU A 221 4.91 -8.30 6.68
CA LEU A 221 6.18 -8.37 5.97
C LEU A 221 5.99 -8.97 4.56
N SER A 222 5.22 -10.06 4.46
CA SER A 222 4.91 -10.69 3.17
C SER A 222 4.20 -9.73 2.21
N LYS A 223 3.25 -8.93 2.71
CA LYS A 223 2.58 -7.92 1.90
C LYS A 223 3.57 -6.87 1.41
N LEU A 224 4.38 -6.30 2.30
CA LEU A 224 5.38 -5.29 1.93
C LEU A 224 6.39 -5.84 0.90
N ALA A 225 6.91 -7.04 1.13
CA ALA A 225 7.85 -7.69 0.22
C ALA A 225 7.24 -7.92 -1.17
N SER A 226 5.95 -8.29 -1.25
CA SER A 226 5.27 -8.46 -2.54
C SER A 226 5.15 -7.15 -3.34
N MET A 227 5.07 -6.00 -2.65
CA MET A 227 4.90 -4.69 -3.29
C MET A 227 6.23 -4.00 -3.59
N LEU A 228 7.22 -4.13 -2.70
CA LEU A 228 8.50 -3.41 -2.77
C LEU A 228 9.65 -4.27 -3.32
N GLY A 229 9.51 -5.61 -3.28
CA GLY A 229 10.54 -6.59 -3.64
C GLY A 229 11.56 -6.81 -2.52
N ARG A 230 11.98 -5.75 -1.84
CA ARG A 230 12.84 -5.79 -0.64
C ARG A 230 12.22 -4.95 0.46
N VAL A 231 12.37 -5.39 1.70
CA VAL A 231 11.99 -4.65 2.90
C VAL A 231 13.26 -4.45 3.72
N ASP A 232 13.52 -3.21 4.13
CA ASP A 232 14.50 -2.88 5.16
C ASP A 232 13.96 -3.25 6.54
N ASP A 233 14.68 -4.14 7.23
CA ASP A 233 14.29 -4.69 8.53
C ASP A 233 14.28 -3.61 9.63
N ALA A 234 15.24 -2.68 9.63
CA ALA A 234 15.31 -1.65 10.67
C ALA A 234 14.11 -0.70 10.57
N VAL A 235 13.74 -0.33 9.35
CA VAL A 235 12.54 0.49 9.07
C VAL A 235 11.26 -0.27 9.41
N PHE A 236 11.22 -1.57 9.12
CA PHE A 236 10.08 -2.42 9.46
C PHE A 236 9.86 -2.48 10.98
N GLU A 237 10.92 -2.69 11.75
CA GLU A 237 10.86 -2.69 13.21
C GLU A 237 10.49 -1.31 13.77
N GLU A 238 11.04 -0.22 13.22
CA GLU A 238 10.66 1.14 13.61
C GLU A 238 9.17 1.41 13.37
N MET A 239 8.64 0.96 12.22
CA MET A 239 7.23 1.11 11.87
C MET A 239 6.33 0.39 12.87
N LEU A 240 6.71 -0.81 13.32
CA LEU A 240 5.95 -1.58 14.32
C LEU A 240 6.02 -0.96 15.72
N ALA A 241 7.16 -0.37 16.08
CA ALA A 241 7.36 0.24 17.39
C ALA A 241 6.56 1.54 17.59
N ARG A 242 6.19 2.24 16.50
CA ARG A 242 5.47 3.50 16.56
C ARG A 242 4.05 3.35 15.99
N PRO A 243 2.98 3.60 16.78
CA PRO A 243 1.61 3.56 16.25
C PRO A 243 1.36 4.67 15.22
N SER A 244 0.33 4.47 14.39
CA SER A 244 -0.08 5.38 13.31
C SER A 244 -1.32 6.20 13.64
#